data_AF-A0A940KTB2-F1
#
_entry.id   AF-A0A940KTB2-F1
#
_cell.length_a   1.000
_cell.length_b   1.000
_cell.length_c   1.000
_cell.angle_alpha   90.00
_cell.angle_beta   90.00
_cell.angle_gamma   90.00
#
_symmetry.space_group_name_H-M   'P 1'
#
loop_
_entity.id
_entity.type
_entity.pdbx_description
1 polymer ?
#
loop_
_entity_poly.entity_id
_entity_poly.type
_entity_poly.pdbx_seq_one_letter_code
_entity_poly.pdbx_strand_id
1 'polypeptide(L)' 'MNVANASFNPLFLRHDLMIELGRLEMAIDQARERDIAANDTVDQLETRCARINEALAKLPA' A
#
# COMPACT_ATOMS: atom_id res chain seq x y z
N MET A 1 25.74 -15.90 2.92
CA MET A 1 24.43 -15.21 2.96
C MET A 1 24.13 -14.75 1.56
N ASN A 2 23.24 -15.46 0.86
CA ASN A 2 22.87 -15.10 -0.51
C ASN A 2 21.92 -13.91 -0.41
N VAL A 3 22.43 -12.70 -0.60
CA VAL A 3 21.58 -11.52 -0.78
C VAL A 3 20.71 -11.83 -1.99
N ALA A 4 19.41 -12.02 -1.75
CA ALA A 4 18.44 -12.25 -2.79
C ALA A 4 18.57 -11.07 -3.76
N ASN A 5 19.26 -11.31 -4.87
CA ASN A 5 19.20 -10.47 -6.04
C ASN A 5 17.80 -10.68 -6.61
N ALA A 6 16.80 -10.18 -5.88
CA ALA A 6 15.43 -10.10 -6.32
C ALA A 6 15.53 -9.30 -7.61
N SER A 7 15.46 -10.01 -8.73
CA SER A 7 15.31 -9.43 -10.04
C SER A 7 14.20 -8.39 -9.90
N PHE A 8 14.57 -7.11 -9.91
CA PHE A 8 13.66 -5.97 -9.82
C PHE A 8 12.85 -5.94 -11.12
N ASN A 9 11.92 -6.89 -11.25
CA ASN A 9 10.96 -6.88 -12.32
C ASN A 9 9.90 -5.84 -11.89
N PRO A 10 9.79 -4.72 -12.62
CA PRO A 10 8.84 -3.68 -12.27
C PRO A 10 7.39 -4.18 -12.30
N LEU A 11 7.09 -5.27 -13.02
CA LEU A 11 5.76 -5.91 -13.00
C LEU A 11 5.48 -6.62 -11.68
N PHE A 12 6.44 -7.35 -11.12
CA PHE A 12 6.27 -7.97 -9.80
C PHE A 12 6.14 -6.90 -8.72
N LEU A 13 6.93 -5.83 -8.80
CA LEU A 13 6.81 -4.69 -7.89
C LEU A 13 5.44 -3.99 -8.02
N ARG A 14 4.94 -3.78 -9.23
CA ARG A 14 3.59 -3.22 -9.47
C ARG A 14 2.52 -4.10 -8.84
N HIS A 15 2.59 -5.41 -9.07
CA HIS A 15 1.66 -6.38 -8.52
C HIS A 15 1.67 -6.38 -6.98
N ASP A 16 2.85 -6.40 -6.36
CA ASP A 16 2.97 -6.39 -4.91
C ASP A 16 2.43 -5.10 -4.29
N LEU A 17 2.68 -3.96 -4.93
CA LEU A 17 2.12 -2.66 -4.52
C LEU A 17 0.60 -2.60 -4.68
N MET A 18 0.04 -3.20 -5.72
CA MET A 18 -1.42 -3.32 -5.89
C MET A 18 -2.05 -4.18 -4.78
N ILE A 19 -1.40 -5.28 -4.38
CA ILE A 19 -1.86 -6.11 -3.25
C ILE A 19 -1.84 -5.29 -1.96
N GLU A 20 -0.74 -4.61 -1.68
CA GLU A 20 -0.61 -3.81 -0.46
C GLU A 20 -1.63 -2.67 -0.42
N LEU A 21 -1.92 -2.04 -1.56
CA LEU A 21 -2.94 -0.99 -1.66
C LEU A 21 -4.32 -1.51 -1.24
N GLY A 22 -4.76 -2.65 -1.79
CA GLY A 22 -6.05 -3.25 -1.41
C GLY A 22 -6.12 -3.65 0.07
N ARG A 23 -5.00 -4.07 0.67
CA ARG A 23 -4.94 -4.35 2.11
C ARG A 23 -5.10 -3.10 2.96
N LEU A 24 -4.53 -1.98 2.54
CA LEU A 24 -4.66 -0.71 3.25
C LEU A 24 -6.08 -0.17 3.15
N GLU A 25 -6.71 -0.27 1.99
CA GLU A 25 -8.12 0.10 1.78
C GLU A 25 -9.03 -0.70 2.73
N MET A 26 -8.86 -2.03 2.79
CA MET A 26 -9.60 -2.86 3.74
C MET A 26 -9.34 -2.48 5.22
N ALA A 27 -8.12 -2.09 5.57
CA ALA A 27 -7.78 -1.68 6.94
C ALA A 27 -8.40 -0.32 7.30
N ILE A 28 -8.47 0.62 6.33
CA ILE A 28 -9.15 1.90 6.49
C ILE A 28 -10.64 1.68 6.73
N ASP A 29 -11.29 0.86 5.91
CA ASP A 29 -12.72 0.55 6.06
C ASP A 29 -13.01 -0.03 7.44
N GLN A 30 -12.21 -1.02 7.88
CA GLN A 30 -12.35 -1.61 9.21
C GLN A 30 -12.10 -0.62 10.34
N ALA A 31 -11.15 0.29 10.20
CA ALA A 31 -10.85 1.30 11.21
C ALA A 31 -12.01 2.30 11.34
N ARG A 32 -12.58 2.74 10.21
CA ARG A 32 -13.75 3.63 10.15
C ARG A 32 -15.00 2.98 10.73
N GLU A 33 -15.19 1.68 10.52
CA GLU A 33 -16.30 0.91 11.09
C GLU A 33 -16.20 0.72 12.61
N ARG A 34 -14.97 0.62 13.15
CA ARG A 34 -14.76 0.28 14.57
C ARG A 34 -14.86 1.46 15.51
N ASP A 35 -14.31 2.63 15.15
CA ASP A 35 -14.30 3.78 16.06
C ASP A 35 -14.08 5.11 15.34
N ILE A 36 -14.90 6.12 15.67
CA ILE A 36 -14.73 7.51 15.19
C ILE A 36 -13.46 8.13 15.79
N ALA A 37 -12.96 7.62 16.91
CA ALA A 37 -11.70 8.08 17.51
C ALA A 37 -10.44 7.57 16.77
N ALA A 38 -10.57 6.67 15.79
CA ALA A 38 -9.46 6.12 15.02
C ALA A 38 -8.95 7.04 13.89
N ASN A 39 -9.42 8.30 13.83
CA ASN A 39 -9.09 9.25 12.75
C ASN A 39 -7.58 9.38 12.49
N ASP A 40 -6.76 9.49 13.54
CA ASP A 40 -5.30 9.59 13.37
C ASP A 40 -4.68 8.35 12.70
N THR A 41 -5.25 7.16 12.95
CA THR A 41 -4.80 5.91 12.32
C THR A 41 -5.27 5.83 10.87
N VAL A 42 -6.51 6.26 10.61
CA VAL A 42 -7.05 6.33 9.26
C VAL A 42 -6.25 7.30 8.40
N ASP A 43 -5.93 8.50 8.91
CA ASP A 43 -5.13 9.51 8.21
C ASP A 43 -3.73 8.99 7.84
N GLN A 44 -3.11 8.20 8.73
CA GLN A 44 -1.83 7.54 8.46
C GLN A 44 -1.94 6.48 7.36
N LEU A 45 -3.00 5.67 7.37
CA LEU A 45 -3.24 4.66 6.34
C LEU A 45 -3.53 5.32 4.98
N GLU A 46 -4.30 6.40 4.95
CA GLU A 46 -4.59 7.16 3.73
C GLU A 46 -3.34 7.81 3.16
N THR A 47 -2.48 8.39 4.01
CA THR A 47 -1.16 8.89 3.61
C THR A 47 -0.33 7.80 2.96
N ARG A 48 -0.41 6.56 3.48
CA ARG A 48 0.30 5.42 2.92
C ARG A 48 -0.28 4.98 1.57
N CYS A 49 -1.61 4.97 1.42
CA CYS A 49 -2.27 4.74 0.13
C CYS A 49 -1.83 5.77 -0.93
N ALA A 50 -1.79 7.06 -0.58
CA ALA A 50 -1.34 8.11 -1.49
C ALA A 50 0.09 7.86 -1.99
N ARG A 51 1.01 7.48 -1.10
CA ARG A 51 2.39 7.14 -1.47
C ARG A 51 2.49 5.92 -2.39
N ILE A 52 1.68 4.88 -2.15
CA ILE A 52 1.66 3.70 -3.01
C ILE A 52 1.10 4.04 -4.39
N ASN A 53 0.03 4.84 -4.46
CA ASN A 53 -0.50 5.32 -5.73
C ASN A 53 0.51 6.16 -6.51
N GLU A 54 1.25 7.06 -5.85
CA GLU A 54 2.35 7.80 -6.48
C GLU A 54 3.47 6.89 -7.01
N ALA A 55 3.79 5.81 -6.28
CA ALA A 55 4.77 4.83 -6.72
C ALA A 55 4.27 4.03 -7.94
N LEU A 56 3.02 3.56 -7.90
CA LEU A 56 2.37 2.84 -9.01
C LEU A 56 2.28 3.69 -10.27
N ALA A 57 2.02 4.99 -10.15
CA ALA A 57 1.99 5.93 -11.28
C ALA A 57 3.35 6.07 -12.00
N LYS A 58 4.45 5.78 -11.31
CA LYS A 58 5.82 5.83 -11.85
C LYS A 58 6.28 4.48 -12.42
N LEU A 59 5.52 3.40 -12.19
CA LEU A 59 5.83 2.07 -12.68
C LEU A 59 5.17 1.81 -14.04
N PRO A 60 5.83 1.05 -14.94
CA PRO A 60 5.22 0.63 -16.19
C PRO A 60 3.94 -0.19 -15.93
N ALA A 61 2.98 -0.08 -16.85
CA ALA A 61 1.72 -0.82 -16.84
C ALA A 61 1.87 -2.17 -17.55
#